data_AF-A0A9D6PWB1-F1
#
_entry.id   AF-A0A9D6PWB1-F1
#
_cell.length_a   1.000
_cell.length_b   1.000
_cell.length_c   1.000
_cell.angle_alpha   90.00
_cell.angle_beta   90.00
_cell.angle_gamma   90.00
#
_symmetry.space_group_name_H-M   'P 1'
#
loop_
_entity.id
_entity.type
_entity.pdbx_description
1 polymer ?
#
loop_
_entity_poly.entity_id
_entity_poly.type
_entity_poly.pdbx_seq_one_letter_code
_entity_poly.pdbx_strand_id
1 'polypeptide(L)' 'MDRRQILINEILGLKEPFLREVVDFVHYLRLKEKTEAFVMSESALEKDWLCPEEDKAWQDL' A
#
# COMPACT_ATOMS: atom_id res chain seq x y z
N MET A 1 8.71 -1.20 -25.62
CA MET A 1 8.72 0.23 -25.22
C MET A 1 8.83 0.29 -23.70
N ASP A 2 9.77 1.05 -23.14
CA ASP A 2 9.86 1.24 -21.69
C ASP A 2 8.68 2.10 -21.22
N ARG A 3 7.91 1.60 -20.23
CA ARG A 3 6.71 2.28 -19.71
C ARG A 3 7.04 3.66 -19.13
N ARG A 4 8.24 3.80 -18.56
CA ARG A 4 8.73 5.10 -18.05
C ARG A 4 8.93 6.12 -19.16
N GLN A 5 9.42 5.68 -20.31
CA GLN A 5 9.67 6.56 -21.44
C GLN A 5 8.36 7.08 -22.05
N ILE A 6 7.34 6.22 -22.13
CA ILE A 6 5.99 6.61 -22.55
C ILE A 6 5.45 7.67 -21.59
N LEU A 7 5.54 7.42 -20.28
CA LEU A 7 5.05 8.36 -19.28
C LEU A 7 5.73 9.73 -19.39
N ILE A 8 7.05 9.78 -19.55
CA ILE A 8 7.79 11.04 -19.70
C ILE A 8 7.31 11.81 -20.95
N ASN A 9 7.11 11.12 -22.07
CA ASN A 9 6.63 11.75 -23.30
C ASN A 9 5.21 12.32 -23.15
N GLU A 10 4.31 11.64 -22.46
CA GLU A 10 2.94 12.10 -22.20
C GLU A 10 2.92 13.34 -21.28
N ILE A 11 3.78 13.36 -20.26
CA ILE A 11 3.82 14.45 -19.26
C ILE A 11 4.37 15.75 -19.87
N LEU A 12 5.27 15.69 -20.85
CA LEU A 12 5.88 16.88 -21.48
C LEU A 12 4.87 17.80 -22.18
N GLY A 13 3.73 17.28 -22.62
CA GLY A 13 2.67 18.06 -23.27
C GLY A 13 1.61 18.64 -22.32
N LEU A 14 1.68 18.34 -21.03
CA LEU A 14 0.66 18.72 -20.06
C LEU A 14 0.89 20.12 -19.49
N LYS A 15 -0.19 20.78 -19.12
CA LYS A 15 -0.15 22.05 -18.40
C LYS A 15 0.14 21.80 -16.91
N GLU A 16 0.77 22.77 -16.26
CA GLU A 16 1.08 22.79 -14.83
C GLU A 16 0.01 22.19 -13.88
N PRO A 17 -1.30 22.51 -14.00
CA PRO A 17 -2.32 21.93 -13.11
C PRO A 17 -2.42 20.41 -13.21
N PHE A 18 -2.23 19.84 -14.41
CA PHE A 18 -2.28 18.39 -14.62
C PHE A 18 -0.97 17.71 -14.21
N LEU A 19 0.17 18.42 -14.31
CA LEU A 19 1.45 17.92 -13.79
C LEU A 19 1.37 17.67 -12.28
N ARG A 20 0.75 18.59 -11.54
CA ARG A 20 0.50 18.44 -10.10
C ARG A 20 -0.32 17.18 -9.81
N GLU A 21 -1.40 16.97 -10.55
CA GLU A 21 -2.26 15.79 -10.39
C GLU A 21 -1.53 14.47 -10.65
N VAL A 22 -0.66 14.43 -11.68
CA VAL A 22 0.17 13.26 -11.97
C VAL A 22 1.16 12.99 -10.83
N VAL A 23 1.79 14.02 -10.29
CA VAL A 23 2.70 13.89 -9.13
C VAL A 23 1.95 13.36 -7.91
N ASP A 24 0.77 13.90 -7.62
CA ASP A 24 -0.07 13.46 -6.52
C ASP A 24 -0.48 11.99 -6.67
N PHE A 25 -0.82 11.58 -7.90
CA PHE A 25 -1.14 10.18 -8.20
C PHE A 25 0.06 9.23 -8.00
N VAL A 26 1.26 9.65 -8.41
CA VAL A 26 2.48 8.86 -8.16
C VAL A 26 2.77 8.73 -6.65
N HIS A 27 2.57 9.79 -5.87
CA HIS A 27 2.69 9.72 -4.41
C HIS A 27 1.65 8.80 -3.79
N TYR A 28 0.40 8.85 -4.26
CA TYR A 28 -0.66 7.95 -3.83
C TYR A 28 -0.31 6.48 -4.09
N LEU A 29 0.22 6.14 -5.28
CA LEU A 29 0.63 4.76 -5.58
C LEU A 29 1.74 4.26 -4.65
N ARG A 30 2.72 5.10 -4.33
CA ARG A 30 3.78 4.76 -3.38
C ARG A 30 3.25 4.54 -1.96
N LEU A 31 2.23 5.30 -1.56
CA LEU A 31 1.57 5.08 -0.28
C LEU A 31 0.78 3.76 -0.31
N LYS A 32 0.06 3.49 -1.39
CA LYS A 32 -0.71 2.25 -1.57
C LYS A 32 0.16 1.01 -1.50
N GLU A 33 1.35 1.01 -2.12
CA GLU A 33 2.32 -0.10 -1.99
C GLU A 33 2.73 -0.34 -0.52
N LYS A 34 2.90 0.72 0.27
CA LYS A 34 3.21 0.60 1.71
C LYS A 34 2.03 0.09 2.51
N THR A 35 0.82 0.53 2.21
CA THR A 35 -0.39 0.08 2.90
C THR A 35 -0.72 -1.37 2.56
N GLU A 36 -0.55 -1.80 1.30
CA GLU A 36 -0.71 -3.21 0.92
C GLU A 36 0.32 -4.10 1.64
N ALA A 37 1.57 -3.63 1.80
CA ALA A 37 2.57 -4.33 2.59
C ALA A 37 2.19 -4.41 4.09
N PHE A 38 1.57 -3.36 4.65
CA PHE A 38 1.09 -3.35 6.03
C PHE A 38 -0.09 -4.31 6.25
N VAL A 39 -1.08 -4.31 5.35
CA VAL A 39 -2.25 -5.21 5.40
C VAL A 39 -1.82 -6.68 5.21
N MET A 40 -0.82 -6.96 4.36
CA MET A 40 -0.22 -8.28 4.28
C MET A 40 0.45 -8.70 5.61
N SER A 41 1.07 -7.76 6.34
CA SER A 41 1.62 -8.02 7.67
C SER A 41 0.55 -8.30 8.73
N GLU A 42 -0.63 -7.68 8.65
CA GLU A 42 -1.76 -7.96 9.56
C GLU A 42 -2.26 -9.40 9.40
N SER A 43 -2.47 -9.86 8.16
CA SER A 43 -2.86 -11.26 7.89
C SER A 43 -1.81 -12.29 8.32
N ALA A 44 -0.54 -11.89 8.41
CA ALA A 44 0.53 -12.73 8.96
C ALA A 44 0.52 -12.73 10.50
N LEU A 45 0.20 -11.60 11.14
CA LEU A 45 0.07 -11.46 12.60
C LEU A 45 -1.18 -12.15 13.18
N GLU A 46 -2.27 -12.23 12.41
CA GLU A 46 -3.51 -12.92 12.81
C GLU A 46 -3.25 -14.41 13.13
N LYS A 47 -2.23 -15.01 12.51
CA LYS A 47 -1.87 -16.42 12.73
C LYS A 47 -1.22 -16.70 14.08
N ASP A 48 -0.60 -15.69 14.71
CA ASP A 48 0.08 -15.85 16.00
C ASP A 48 -0.82 -15.51 17.20
N TRP A 49 -2.05 -15.03 16.97
CA TRP A 49 -3.00 -14.64 18.04
C TRP A 49 -3.96 -15.78 18.47
N LEU A 50 -4.03 -16.88 17.71
CA LEU A 50 -4.92 -18.02 17.98
C LEU A 50 -4.17 -19.16 18.71
N CYS A 51 -3.51 -18.86 19.83
CA CYS A 51 -2.95 -19.90 20.69
C CYS A 51 -4.06 -20.50 21.57
N PRO A 52 -4.42 -21.79 21.41
CA PRO A 52 -5.46 -22.44 22.21
C PRO A 52 -5.09 -22.54 23.71
N GLU A 53 -3.82 -22.32 24.07
CA GLU A 53 -3.41 -22.15 25.47
C GLU A 53 -3.95 -20.86 26.11
N GLU A 54 -4.09 -19.76 25.36
CA GLU A 54 -4.57 -18.48 25.92
C GLU A 54 -6.09 -18.51 26.16
N ASP A 55 -6.87 -19.14 25.27
CA ASP A 55 -8.32 -19.33 25.48
C ASP A 55 -8.65 -20.07 26.79
N LYS A 56 -7.78 -20.96 27.28
CA LYS A 56 -7.94 -21.61 28.58
C LYS A 56 -7.67 -20.67 29.75
N ALA A 57 -6.70 -19.77 29.62
CA ALA A 57 -6.36 -18.81 30.68
C ALA A 57 -7.45 -17.75 30.88
N TRP A 58 -8.26 -17.48 29.85
CA TRP A 58 -9.35 -16.51 29.89
C TRP A 58 -10.70 -17.10 30.34
N GLN A 59 -10.81 -18.43 30.46
CA GLN A 59 -12.02 -19.08 31.00
C GLN A 59 -12.11 -19.01 32.53
N ASP A 60 -10.99 -18.74 33.21
CA ASP A 60 -10.88 -18.67 34.67
C ASP A 60 -10.91 -17.22 35.23
N LEU A 61 -11.17 -16.21 34.39
CA LEU A 61 -11.32 -14.79 34.75
C LEU A 61 -12.78 -14.33 34.73
#